data_AF-A0AA97DWF8-F1
#
_entry.id   AF-A0AA97DWF8-F1
#
_cell.length_a   1.000
_cell.length_b   1.000
_cell.length_c   1.000
_cell.angle_alpha   90.00
_cell.angle_beta   90.00
_cell.angle_gamma   90.00
#
_symmetry.space_group_name_H-M   'P 1'
#
loop_
_entity.id
_entity.type
_entity.pdbx_description
1 polymer ?
#
loop_
_entity_poly.entity_id
_entity_poly.type
_entity_poly.pdbx_seq_one_letter_code
_entity_poly.pdbx_strand_id
1 'polypeptide(L)' 'MRGSTLDKIEGIGDKRRAELLRHFGSIENIRQASEQELTRVLPRNAAQAVYDFFHKED' A
#
# COMPACT_ATOMS: atom_id res chain seq x y z
N MET A 1 11.66 -2.81 -16.47
CA MET A 1 11.63 -2.44 -15.05
C MET A 1 10.18 -2.46 -14.58
N ARG A 2 9.80 -3.37 -13.68
CA ARG A 2 8.45 -3.38 -13.10
C ARG A 2 8.42 -2.39 -11.94
N GLY A 3 8.23 -1.11 -12.25
CA GLY A 3 7.95 -0.10 -11.24
C GLY A 3 6.66 -0.52 -10.55
N SER A 4 6.73 -0.84 -9.26
CA SER A 4 5.53 -1.32 -8.60
C SER A 4 4.60 -0.16 -8.38
N THR A 5 3.33 -0.41 -8.61
CA THR A 5 2.25 0.56 -8.44
C THR A 5 2.34 1.28 -7.09
N LEU A 6 2.86 0.60 -6.06
CA LEU A 6 3.13 1.13 -4.73
C LEU A 6 4.23 2.21 -4.68
N ASP A 7 5.26 2.15 -5.53
CA ASP A 7 6.33 3.16 -5.58
C ASP A 7 5.86 4.49 -6.18
N LYS A 8 4.72 4.50 -6.88
CA LYS A 8 4.10 5.72 -7.38
C LYS A 8 3.33 6.47 -6.31
N ILE A 9 3.12 5.85 -5.14
CA ILE A 9 2.35 6.41 -4.04
C ILE A 9 3.30 7.29 -3.22
N GLU A 10 3.03 8.59 -3.19
CA GLU A 10 3.85 9.53 -2.42
C GLU A 10 3.82 9.14 -0.93
N GLY A 11 5.01 8.91 -0.37
CA GLY A 11 5.15 8.40 1.00
C GLY A 11 5.23 6.87 1.12
N ILE A 12 5.15 6.10 0.02
CA ILE A 12 5.47 4.66 0.01
C ILE A 12 6.76 4.44 -0.78
N GLY A 13 7.88 4.40 -0.05
CA GLY A 13 9.16 3.95 -0.61
C GLY A 13 9.35 2.44 -0.46
N ASP A 14 10.47 1.94 -0.99
CA ASP A 14 10.86 0.52 -0.98
C ASP A 14 10.66 -0.18 0.38
N LYS A 15 11.00 0.47 1.50
CA LYS A 15 10.80 -0.09 2.85
C LYS A 15 9.34 -0.45 3.11
N ARG A 16 8.42 0.50 2.91
CA ARG A 16 6.98 0.33 3.20
C ARG A 16 6.36 -0.66 2.23
N ARG A 17 6.76 -0.61 0.96
CA ARG A 17 6.38 -1.61 -0.04
C ARG A 17 6.80 -3.02 0.38
N ALA A 18 8.03 -3.20 0.86
CA ALA A 18 8.51 -4.49 1.33
C ALA A 18 7.70 -4.97 2.55
N GLU A 19 7.38 -4.09 3.50
CA GLU A 19 6.54 -4.45 4.66
C GLU A 19 5.12 -4.87 4.24
N LEU A 20 4.50 -4.12 3.32
CA LEU A 20 3.21 -4.49 2.75
C LEU A 20 3.27 -5.85 2.06
N LEU A 21 4.27 -6.08 1.22
CA LEU A 21 4.43 -7.37 0.53
C LEU A 21 4.72 -8.51 1.51
N ARG A 22 5.45 -8.26 2.61
CA ARG A 22 5.69 -9.28 3.64
C ARG A 22 4.43 -9.61 4.43
N HIS A 23 3.56 -8.64 4.67
CA HIS A 23 2.33 -8.83 5.44
C HIS A 23 1.19 -9.40 4.58
N PHE A 24 0.95 -8.81 3.42
CA PHE A 24 -0.16 -9.14 2.52
C PHE A 24 0.22 -10.14 1.43
N GLY A 25 1.51 -10.38 1.16
CA GLY A 25 2.00 -11.32 0.15
C GLY A 25 2.00 -10.78 -1.28
N SER A 26 0.93 -10.11 -1.70
CA SER A 26 0.71 -9.69 -3.09
C SER A 26 0.07 -8.30 -3.18
N ILE A 27 0.28 -7.60 -4.31
CA ILE A 27 -0.36 -6.29 -4.55
C ILE A 27 -1.89 -6.39 -4.59
N GLU A 28 -2.45 -7.48 -5.11
CA GLU A 28 -3.90 -7.69 -5.08
C GLU A 28 -4.46 -7.72 -3.66
N ASN A 29 -3.79 -8.41 -2.73
CA ASN A 29 -4.17 -8.44 -1.32
C ASN A 29 -4.05 -7.07 -0.66
N ILE A 30 -3.03 -6.27 -1.05
CA ILE A 30 -2.88 -4.88 -0.59
C ILE A 30 -4.03 -4.01 -1.10
N ARG A 31 -4.44 -4.18 -2.36
CA ARG A 31 -5.59 -3.47 -2.95
C ARG A 31 -6.90 -3.85 -2.26
N GLN A 32 -7.07 -5.12 -1.89
CA GLN A 32 -8.27 -5.59 -1.18
C GLN A 32 -8.24 -5.30 0.32
N ALA A 33 -7.09 -4.93 0.87
CA ALA A 33 -6.94 -4.59 2.28
C ALA A 33 -7.71 -3.31 2.61
N SER A 34 -8.35 -3.29 3.78
CA SER A 34 -9.00 -2.10 4.31
C SER A 34 -7.97 -1.11 4.87
N GLU A 35 -8.35 0.17 4.99
CA GLU A 35 -7.51 1.19 5.65
C GLU A 35 -7.02 0.68 7.02
N GLN A 36 -7.88 0.00 7.79
CA GLN A 36 -7.50 -0.53 9.10
C GLN A 36 -6.38 -1.57 9.03
N GLU A 37 -6.45 -2.54 8.10
CA GLU A 37 -5.37 -3.52 7.95
C GLU A 37 -4.07 -2.85 7.47
N LEU A 38 -4.17 -1.87 6.56
CA LEU A 38 -3.01 -1.09 6.12
C LEU A 38 -2.38 -0.30 7.27
N THR A 39 -3.19 0.26 8.18
CA THR A 39 -2.70 0.99 9.38
C THR A 39 -2.02 0.09 10.42
N ARG A 40 -2.18 -1.23 10.35
CA ARG A 40 -1.45 -2.17 11.22
C ARG A 40 0.00 -2.35 10.80
N VAL A 41 0.28 -2.17 9.51
CA VAL A 41 1.62 -2.32 8.93
C VAL A 41 2.31 -0.97 8.77
N LEU A 42 1.52 0.09 8.51
CA LEU A 42 2.01 1.43 8.18
C LEU A 42 1.42 2.48 9.12
N PRO A 43 2.08 3.62 9.31
CA PRO A 43 1.42 4.77 9.93
C PRO A 43 0.23 5.23 9.09
N ARG A 44 -0.77 5.85 9.75
CA ARG A 44 -2.03 6.27 9.13
C ARG A 44 -1.88 7.04 7.83
N ASN A 45 -0.91 7.95 7.76
CA ASN A 45 -0.66 8.76 6.57
C ASN A 45 -0.31 7.90 5.34
N ALA A 46 0.49 6.86 5.54
CA ALA A 46 0.92 5.95 4.49
C ALA A 46 -0.17 4.94 4.12
N ALA A 47 -0.89 4.41 5.13
CA ALA A 47 -2.04 3.54 4.91
C ALA A 47 -3.14 4.24 4.12
N GLN A 48 -3.45 5.49 4.48
CA GLN A 48 -4.41 6.32 3.74
C GLN A 48 -3.96 6.52 2.30
N ALA A 49 -2.70 6.89 2.05
CA ALA A 49 -2.20 7.10 0.70
C ALA A 49 -2.33 5.83 -0.17
N VAL A 50 -2.07 4.66 0.40
CA VAL A 50 -2.25 3.36 -0.29
C VAL A 50 -3.72 3.09 -0.57
N TYR A 51 -4.57 3.28 0.44
CA TYR A 51 -6.01 3.06 0.32
C TYR A 51 -6.63 3.99 -0.73
N ASP A 52 -6.39 5.31 -0.64
CA ASP A 52 -6.79 6.31 -1.62
C ASP A 52 -6.30 5.91 -3.02
N PHE A 53 -5.02 5.57 -3.17
CA PHE A 53 -4.48 5.24 -4.49
C PHE A 53 -5.24 4.12 -5.20
N PHE A 54 -5.65 3.07 -4.47
CA PHE A 54 -6.36 1.93 -5.05
C PHE A 54 -7.89 2.09 -5.12
N HIS A 55 -8.47 2.98 -4.31
CA HIS A 55 -9.94 3.19 -4.19
C HIS A 55 -10.44 4.51 -4.77
N LYS A 56 -9.55 5.41 -5.20
CA LYS A 56 -9.89 6.73 -5.78
C LYS A 56 -10.00 6.72 -7.31
N GLU A 57 -9.79 5.59 -7.95
CA GLU A 57 -10.03 5.38 -9.40
C GLU A 57 -11.42 4.75 -9.68
N ASP A 58 -12.44 5.07 -8.88
CA ASP A 58 -13.85 4.79 -9.18
C ASP A 58 -14.64 6.11 -9.28
#